data_AF-K7ENW1-F1
#
_entry.id   AF-K7ENW1-F1
#
_cell.length_a   1.000
_cell.length_b   1.000
_cell.length_c   1.000
_cell.angle_alpha   90.00
_cell.angle_beta   90.00
_cell.angle_gamma   90.00
#
_symmetry.space_group_name_H-M   'P 1'
#
loop_
_entity.id
_entity.type
_entity.pdbx_description
1 polymer ?
#
loop_
_entity_poly.entity_id
_entity_poly.type
_entity_poly.pdbx_seq_one_letter_code
_entity_poly.pdbx_strand_id
1 'polypeptide(L)'
;MDWQPDEQGLQQVLQLLKDSQSPNTATQRIVQDKLKQLNQFPDFNNYLIFVLTRLKSEDEPTRSLSGLILKNNVKAHYQSFPPPV
;
A
#
# COMPACT_ATOMS: atom_id res chain seq x y z
N MET A 1 19.25 7.64 -7.12
CA MET A 1 18.11 8.60 -7.17
C MET A 1 17.21 8.24 -6.01
N ASP A 2 16.80 9.21 -5.20
CA ASP A 2 15.85 8.92 -4.12
C ASP A 2 14.45 8.71 -4.72
N TRP A 3 13.82 7.59 -4.41
CA TRP A 3 12.45 7.31 -4.82
C TRP A 3 11.49 8.37 -4.26
N GLN A 4 10.52 8.80 -5.08
CA GLN A 4 9.45 9.70 -4.68
C GLN A 4 8.11 9.21 -5.25
N PRO A 5 7.00 9.35 -4.51
CA PRO A 5 5.70 8.94 -5.00
C PRO A 5 5.23 9.88 -6.12
N ASP A 6 4.64 9.31 -7.16
CA ASP A 6 3.76 10.05 -8.06
C ASP A 6 2.45 10.37 -7.30
N GLU A 7 1.95 11.59 -7.48
CA GLU A 7 0.68 12.04 -6.90
C GLU A 7 -0.49 11.14 -7.31
N GLN A 8 -0.55 10.72 -8.58
CA GLN A 8 -1.62 9.84 -9.06
C GLN A 8 -1.53 8.46 -8.40
N GLY A 9 -0.33 7.88 -8.33
CA GLY A 9 -0.10 6.61 -7.67
C GLY A 9 -0.45 6.66 -6.19
N LEU A 10 -0.06 7.75 -5.52
CA LEU A 10 -0.35 7.95 -4.11
C LEU A 10 -1.86 8.05 -3.85
N GLN A 11 -2.60 8.81 -4.67
CA GLN A 11 -4.06 8.90 -4.54
C GLN A 11 -4.74 7.53 -4.71
N GLN A 12 -4.28 6.70 -5.65
CA GLN A 12 -4.81 5.35 -5.84
C GLN A 12 -4.56 4.45 -4.61
N VAL A 13 -3.36 4.52 -4.03
CA VAL A 13 -3.02 3.76 -2.82
C VAL A 13 -3.86 4.24 -1.63
N LEU A 14 -4.04 5.56 -1.47
CA LEU A 14 -4.90 6.11 -0.40
C LEU A 14 -6.35 5.68 -0.57
N GLN A 15 -6.89 5.70 -1.79
CA GLN A 15 -8.24 5.23 -2.04
C GLN A 15 -8.38 3.75 -1.70
N LEU A 16 -7.40 2.91 -2.08
CA LEU A 16 -7.39 1.50 -1.71
C LEU A 16 -7.40 1.29 -0.19
N LEU A 17 -6.58 2.04 0.54
CA LEU A 17 -6.51 1.94 2.00
C LEU A 17 -7.81 2.38 2.67
N LYS A 18 -8.50 3.39 2.12
CA LYS A 18 -9.81 3.84 2.60
C LYS A 18 -10.89 2.80 2.29
N ASP A 19 -10.92 2.27 1.07
CA ASP A 19 -11.84 1.21 0.66
C ASP A 19 -11.65 -0.06 1.51
N SER A 20 -10.41 -0.38 1.89
CA SER A 20 -10.05 -1.53 2.73
C SER A 20 -10.63 -1.47 4.15
N GLN A 21 -11.02 -0.28 4.61
CA GLN A 21 -11.65 -0.07 5.93
C GLN A 21 -13.18 -0.17 5.85
N SER A 22 -13.77 -0.26 4.66
CA SER A 22 -15.21 -0.37 4.47
C SER A 22 -15.73 -1.72 4.99
N PRO A 23 -16.84 -1.75 5.76
CA PRO A 23 -17.48 -3.00 6.16
C PRO A 23 -18.24 -3.68 5.01
N ASN A 24 -18.34 -3.05 3.84
CA ASN A 24 -19.09 -3.57 2.70
C ASN A 24 -18.34 -4.72 2.00
N THR A 25 -18.95 -5.90 1.97
CA THR A 25 -18.39 -7.10 1.33
C THR A 25 -18.06 -6.93 -0.15
N ALA A 26 -18.86 -6.18 -0.91
CA ALA A 26 -18.59 -5.92 -2.32
C ALA A 26 -17.36 -5.03 -2.50
N THR A 27 -17.21 -4.00 -1.66
CA THR A 27 -16.00 -3.15 -1.63
C THR A 27 -14.78 -3.98 -1.24
N GLN A 28 -14.90 -4.84 -0.24
CA GLN A 28 -13.82 -5.73 0.19
C GLN A 28 -13.36 -6.67 -0.94
N ARG A 29 -14.27 -7.23 -1.75
CA ARG A 29 -13.88 -8.05 -2.90
C ARG A 29 -13.07 -7.25 -3.92
N ILE A 30 -13.51 -6.03 -4.26
CA ILE A 30 -12.80 -5.15 -5.19
C ILE A 30 -11.40 -4.79 -4.64
N VAL A 31 -11.30 -4.50 -3.35
CA VAL A 31 -10.03 -4.22 -2.67
C VAL A 31 -9.07 -5.40 -2.79
N GLN A 32 -9.55 -6.63 -2.57
CA GLN A 32 -8.71 -7.83 -2.67
C GLN A 32 -8.17 -8.02 -4.10
N ASP A 33 -8.98 -7.79 -5.12
CA ASP A 33 -8.53 -7.90 -6.51
C ASP A 33 -7.52 -6.80 -6.87
N LYS A 34 -7.75 -5.56 -6.41
CA LYS A 34 -6.78 -4.46 -6.57
C LYS A 34 -5.46 -4.73 -5.83
N LEU A 35 -5.50 -5.24 -4.60
CA LEU A 35 -4.30 -5.60 -3.84
C LEU A 35 -3.47 -6.66 -4.57
N LYS A 36 -4.10 -7.68 -5.15
CA LYS A 36 -3.40 -8.70 -5.94
C LYS A 36 -2.71 -8.10 -7.16
N GLN A 37 -3.36 -7.16 -7.85
CA GLN A 37 -2.76 -6.46 -8.99
C GLN A 37 -1.59 -5.59 -8.55
N LEU A 38 -1.77 -4.77 -7.51
CA LEU A 38 -0.74 -3.86 -7.02
C LEU A 38 0.48 -4.57 -6.43
N ASN A 39 0.29 -5.74 -5.80
CA ASN A 39 1.38 -6.57 -5.29
C ASN A 39 2.31 -7.12 -6.37
N GLN A 40 1.94 -7.05 -7.66
CA GLN A 40 2.83 -7.38 -8.77
C GLN A 40 3.87 -6.30 -9.04
N PHE A 41 3.64 -5.08 -8.54
CA PHE A 41 4.54 -3.95 -8.71
C PHE A 41 5.39 -3.76 -7.45
N PRO A 42 6.72 -3.93 -7.52
CA PRO A 42 7.60 -3.72 -6.37
C PRO A 42 7.46 -2.33 -5.75
N ASP A 43 7.14 -1.34 -6.59
CA ASP A 43 6.98 0.05 -6.22
C ASP A 43 5.80 0.29 -5.26
N PHE A 44 4.79 -0.59 -5.28
CA PHE A 44 3.67 -0.52 -4.36
C PHE A 44 4.13 -0.53 -2.89
N ASN A 45 5.15 -1.32 -2.56
CA ASN A 45 5.70 -1.36 -1.20
C ASN A 45 6.33 -0.02 -0.80
N ASN A 46 6.89 0.74 -1.75
CA ASN A 46 7.45 2.07 -1.52
C ASN A 46 6.33 3.08 -1.16
N TYR A 47 5.18 2.99 -1.81
CA TYR A 47 4.00 3.78 -1.42
C TYR A 47 3.51 3.42 -0.01
N LEU A 48 3.43 2.13 0.33
CA LEU A 48 2.96 1.69 1.65
C LEU A 48 3.87 2.20 2.79
N ILE A 49 5.20 2.14 2.61
CA ILE A 49 6.15 2.66 3.60
C ILE A 49 6.13 4.20 3.65
N PHE A 50 5.92 4.87 2.51
CA PHE A 50 5.77 6.32 2.46
C PHE A 50 4.54 6.79 3.24
N VAL A 51 3.39 6.16 3.04
CA VAL A 51 2.16 6.46 3.79
C VAL A 51 2.37 6.23 5.29
N LEU A 52 3.00 5.12 5.67
CA LEU A 52 3.27 4.80 7.07
C LEU A 52 4.18 5.84 7.75
N THR A 53 5.26 6.26 7.09
CA THR A 53 6.37 6.97 7.76
C THR A 53 6.45 8.47 7.45
N ARG A 54 6.02 8.90 6.27
CA ARG A 54 6.19 10.28 5.77
C ARG A 54 4.88 11.06 5.71
N LEU A 55 3.77 10.42 5.33
CA LEU A 55 2.49 11.10 5.12
C LEU A 55 1.72 11.34 6.43
N LYS A 56 2.23 12.25 7.25
CA LYS A 56 1.68 12.57 8.59
C LYS A 56 0.30 13.25 8.57
N SER A 57 -0.16 13.70 7.41
CA SER A 57 -1.48 14.32 7.22
C SER A 57 -2.62 13.31 7.20
N GLU A 58 -2.35 12.05 6.86
CA GLU A 58 -3.36 10.98 6.91
C GLU A 58 -3.55 10.48 8.33
N ASP A 59 -4.74 9.93 8.57
CA ASP A 59 -5.15 9.42 9.87
C ASP A 59 -4.40 8.13 10.26
N GLU A 60 -4.30 7.91 11.57
CA GLU A 60 -3.57 6.78 12.14
C GLU A 60 -4.08 5.40 11.68
N PRO A 61 -5.40 5.15 11.55
CA PRO A 61 -5.93 3.90 10.99
C PRO A 61 -5.41 3.61 9.58
N THR A 62 -5.48 4.58 8.67
CA THR A 62 -5.01 4.45 7.28
C THR A 62 -3.50 4.17 7.23
N ARG A 63 -2.71 4.90 8.02
CA ARG A 63 -1.25 4.71 8.11
C ARG A 63 -0.87 3.37 8.72
N SER A 64 -1.54 2.95 9.77
CA SER A 64 -1.30 1.66 10.42
C SER A 64 -1.67 0.50 9.50
N LEU A 65 -2.77 0.62 8.74
CA LEU A 65 -3.17 -0.36 7.75
C LEU A 65 -2.15 -0.50 6.62
N SER A 66 -1.57 0.61 6.13
CA SER A 66 -0.52 0.55 5.12
C SER A 66 0.70 -0.23 5.63
N GLY A 67 1.08 -0.04 6.90
CA GLY A 67 2.13 -0.80 7.55
C GLY A 67 1.80 -2.29 7.72
N LEU A 68 0.55 -2.64 8.04
CA LEU A 68 0.11 -4.04 8.14
C LEU A 68 0.16 -4.77 6.80
N ILE A 69 -0.28 -4.11 5.72
CA ILE A 69 -0.20 -4.66 4.36
C ILE A 69 1.26 -4.85 3.97
N LEU A 70 2.11 -3.84 4.20
CA LEU A 70 3.54 -3.92 3.92
C LEU A 70 4.20 -5.08 4.68
N LYS A 71 3.92 -5.23 5.98
CA LYS A 71 4.45 -6.34 6.79
C LYS A 71 4.07 -7.69 6.20
N ASN A 72 2.82 -7.85 5.73
CA ASN A 72 2.35 -9.08 5.12
C ASN A 72 3.02 -9.32 3.76
N ASN A 73 3.19 -8.28 2.94
CA ASN A 73 3.90 -8.36 1.66
C ASN A 73 5.36 -8.78 1.86
N VAL A 74 6.07 -8.18 2.82
CA VAL A 74 7.42 -8.59 3.21
C VAL A 74 7.41 -10.06 3.63
N LYS A 75 6.53 -10.45 4.56
CA LYS A 75 6.47 -11.85 5.02
C LYS A 75 6.26 -12.86 3.88
N ALA A 76 5.41 -12.53 2.91
CA ALA A 76 5.04 -13.44 1.82
C ALA A 76 6.02 -13.41 0.62
N HIS A 77 6.63 -12.26 0.35
CA HIS A 77 7.31 -11.99 -0.92
C HIS A 77 8.70 -11.35 -0.76
N TYR A 78 9.30 -11.34 0.43
CA TYR A 78 10.61 -10.71 0.67
C TYR A 78 11.69 -11.12 -0.34
N GLN A 79 11.74 -12.40 -0.74
CA GLN A 79 12.73 -12.92 -1.68
C GLN A 79 12.57 -12.35 -3.11
N SER A 80 11.38 -11.85 -3.45
CA SER A 80 11.08 -11.24 -4.75
C SER A 80 11.32 -9.73 -4.76
N PHE A 81 11.75 -9.13 -3.64
CA PHE A 81 11.96 -7.69 -3.58
C PHE A 81 13.23 -7.32 -4.38
N PRO A 82 13.19 -6.22 -5.14
CA PRO A 82 14.37 -5.75 -5.86
C PRO A 82 15.47 -5.38 -4.86
N PRO A 83 16.75 -5.48 -5.26
CA PRO A 83 17.85 -5.02 -4.43
C PRO A 83 17.74 -3.51 -4.17
N PRO A 84 18.37 -3.01 -3.09
CA PRO A 84 18.43 -1.56 -2.84
C PRO A 84 19.03 -0.84 -4.04
N VAL A 85 18.41 0.27 -4.46
CA VAL A 85 18.89 1.18 -5.51
C VAL A 85 19.80 2.26 -4.97
#